data_AF-A0A935JR91-F1
#
_entry.id   AF-A0A935JR91-F1
#
_cell.length_a   1.000
_cell.length_b   1.000
_cell.length_c   1.000
_cell.angle_alpha   90.00
_cell.angle_beta   90.00
_cell.angle_gamma   90.00
#
_symmetry.space_group_name_H-M   'P 1'
#
loop_
_entity.id
_entity.type
_entity.pdbx_description
1 polymer ?
#
loop_
_entity_poly.entity_id
_entity_poly.type
_entity_poly.pdbx_seq_one_letter_code
_entity_poly.pdbx_strand_id
1 'polypeptide(L)'
;MNLLRIFITICILFPLPGWSSETVGTPGKAVIRDQPYYLNGFLNVPIVDSSDQLGLFQDALFQYDSQIDGWKLLKVNIHPIRKGIITKVETIITDTFPVQVFLKISSEDIACNELGKIRTQFDSIDWRPVDGPPPTFNIVVDFIPPLPDTTCLTVVIPYEKIIPLNVYGLPAGIYGYTVNGDEFSGSFELTTDNVLLSTPTLR
;
A
#
# COMPACT_ATOMS: atom_id res chain seq x y z
N MET A 1 -40.86 -47.69 63.95
CA MET A 1 -40.40 -46.41 64.53
C MET A 1 -39.02 -46.13 63.95
N ASN A 2 -38.94 -45.31 62.89
CA ASN A 2 -37.70 -44.72 62.38
C ASN A 2 -38.11 -43.53 61.51
N LEU A 3 -37.98 -42.32 62.08
CA LEU A 3 -38.19 -41.06 61.36
C LEU A 3 -36.99 -40.83 60.44
N LEU A 4 -37.20 -40.88 59.13
CA LEU A 4 -36.24 -40.35 58.17
C LEU A 4 -36.52 -38.84 58.01
N ARG A 5 -35.62 -38.03 58.56
CA ARG A 5 -35.67 -36.57 58.50
C ARG A 5 -35.32 -36.10 57.10
N ILE A 6 -36.26 -35.40 56.45
CA ILE A 6 -36.06 -34.74 55.16
C ILE A 6 -35.29 -33.44 55.43
N PHE A 7 -34.05 -33.35 54.95
CA PHE A 7 -33.31 -32.09 54.90
C PHE A 7 -33.62 -31.40 53.57
N ILE A 8 -34.38 -30.30 53.63
CA ILE A 8 -34.59 -29.39 52.51
C ILE A 8 -33.41 -28.41 52.52
N THR A 9 -32.44 -28.62 51.63
CA THR A 9 -31.36 -27.64 51.40
C THR A 9 -31.89 -26.56 50.46
N ILE A 10 -32.14 -25.38 51.02
CA ILE A 10 -32.44 -24.17 50.25
C ILE A 10 -31.13 -23.68 49.64
N CYS A 11 -30.95 -23.85 48.32
CA CYS A 11 -29.88 -23.20 47.58
C CYS A 11 -30.19 -21.70 47.47
N ILE A 12 -29.62 -20.91 48.38
CA ILE A 12 -29.56 -19.46 48.25
C ILE A 12 -28.51 -19.15 47.19
N LEU A 13 -28.96 -18.71 46.00
CA LEU A 13 -28.12 -18.15 44.96
C LEU A 13 -27.51 -16.83 45.47
N PHE A 14 -26.27 -16.88 45.93
CA PHE A 14 -25.42 -15.70 46.06
C PHE A 14 -24.85 -15.36 44.68
N PRO A 15 -25.11 -14.17 44.11
CA PRO A 15 -24.41 -13.74 42.91
C PRO A 15 -22.94 -13.51 43.26
N LEU A 16 -22.05 -14.33 42.71
CA LEU A 16 -20.61 -14.08 42.74
C LEU A 16 -20.32 -12.82 41.91
N PRO A 17 -19.54 -11.85 42.43
CA PRO A 17 -19.05 -10.75 41.63
C PRO A 17 -17.89 -11.26 40.76
N GLY A 18 -18.00 -11.07 39.45
CA GLY A 18 -16.86 -11.23 38.55
C GLY A 18 -16.98 -12.41 37.58
N TRP A 19 -17.67 -12.14 36.47
CA TRP A 19 -17.19 -12.55 35.15
C TRP A 19 -17.92 -11.67 34.13
N SER A 20 -17.44 -10.45 33.92
CA SER A 20 -17.74 -9.77 32.65
C SER A 20 -17.04 -10.59 31.59
N SER A 21 -17.81 -11.29 30.75
CA SER A 21 -17.29 -11.79 29.48
C SER A 21 -16.85 -10.56 28.70
N GLU A 22 -15.54 -10.28 28.70
CA GLU A 22 -14.94 -9.47 27.66
C GLU A 22 -15.26 -10.21 26.36
N THR A 23 -16.30 -9.74 25.68
CA THR A 23 -16.53 -10.09 24.29
C THR A 23 -15.25 -9.74 23.58
N VAL A 24 -14.48 -10.77 23.19
CA VAL A 24 -13.38 -10.66 22.24
C VAL A 24 -13.92 -9.82 21.10
N GLY A 25 -13.50 -8.56 21.09
CA GLY A 25 -13.92 -7.61 20.09
C GLY A 25 -13.64 -8.25 18.75
N THR A 26 -14.66 -8.28 17.90
CA THR A 26 -14.51 -8.51 16.47
C THR A 26 -13.21 -7.86 16.04
N PRO A 27 -12.25 -8.58 15.42
CA PRO A 27 -11.02 -7.95 14.96
C PRO A 27 -11.44 -6.76 14.12
N GLY A 28 -11.15 -5.56 14.64
CA GLY A 28 -11.60 -4.33 14.03
C GLY A 28 -11.20 -4.35 12.57
N LYS A 29 -12.10 -3.89 11.68
CA LYS A 29 -11.82 -3.65 10.26
C LYS A 29 -10.34 -3.33 10.11
N ALA A 30 -9.59 -4.20 9.43
CA ALA A 30 -8.19 -3.93 9.12
C ALA A 30 -8.14 -2.56 8.46
N VAL A 31 -7.62 -1.56 9.18
CA VAL A 31 -7.43 -0.24 8.61
C VAL A 31 -6.25 -0.41 7.66
N ILE A 32 -6.56 -0.58 6.37
CA ILE A 32 -5.56 -0.58 5.31
C ILE A 32 -4.95 0.83 5.32
N ARG A 33 -3.80 0.97 6.00
CA ARG A 33 -3.02 2.20 5.97
C ARG A 33 -1.98 2.07 4.87
N ASP A 34 -1.80 3.15 4.11
CA ASP A 34 -0.76 3.26 3.09
C ASP A 34 0.52 3.91 3.64
N GLN A 35 0.56 4.13 4.96
CA GLN A 35 1.69 4.69 5.68
C GLN A 35 2.12 3.72 6.79
N PRO A 36 3.42 3.66 7.10
CA PRO A 36 3.90 2.92 8.26
C PRO A 36 3.24 3.40 9.55
N TYR A 37 2.97 2.47 10.47
CA TYR A 37 2.45 2.81 11.79
C TYR A 37 2.98 1.87 12.86
N TYR A 38 3.16 2.42 14.06
CA TYR A 38 3.58 1.67 15.23
C TYR A 38 2.47 1.68 16.27
N LEU A 39 2.03 0.50 16.70
CA LEU A 39 0.95 0.36 17.68
C LEU A 39 1.15 -0.93 18.48
N ASN A 40 1.00 -0.84 19.81
CA ASN A 40 1.05 -1.98 20.74
C ASN A 40 2.30 -2.86 20.61
N GLY A 41 3.48 -2.26 20.33
CA GLY A 41 4.73 -3.00 20.18
C GLY A 41 4.98 -3.55 18.77
N PHE A 42 4.06 -3.31 17.83
CA PHE A 42 4.17 -3.77 16.45
C PHE A 42 4.34 -2.61 15.48
N LEU A 43 5.34 -2.71 14.61
CA LEU A 43 5.55 -1.81 13.48
C LEU A 43 5.00 -2.47 12.22
N ASN A 44 3.98 -1.87 11.62
CA ASN A 44 3.49 -2.26 10.31
C ASN A 44 4.11 -1.35 9.24
N VAL A 45 4.66 -1.96 8.20
CA VAL A 45 5.24 -1.28 7.04
C VAL A 45 4.52 -1.78 5.79
N PRO A 46 3.71 -0.93 5.12
CA PRO A 46 2.89 -1.37 3.99
C PRO A 46 3.67 -1.93 2.81
N ILE A 47 4.85 -1.37 2.51
CA ILE A 47 5.73 -1.79 1.42
C ILE A 47 7.18 -1.74 1.91
N VAL A 48 7.93 -2.82 1.68
CA VAL A 48 9.36 -2.89 1.94
C VAL A 48 10.06 -3.14 0.60
N ASP A 49 10.78 -2.16 0.09
CA ASP A 49 11.56 -2.33 -1.13
C ASP A 49 12.93 -2.94 -0.82
N SER A 50 13.44 -3.77 -1.72
CA SER A 50 14.88 -4.04 -1.83
C SER A 50 15.48 -3.23 -2.98
N SER A 51 16.81 -3.24 -3.13
CA SER A 51 17.47 -2.56 -4.26
C SER A 51 16.99 -3.05 -5.62
N ASP A 52 16.56 -4.32 -5.70
CA ASP A 52 16.30 -5.01 -6.96
C ASP A 52 14.80 -5.27 -7.17
N GLN A 53 13.98 -5.13 -6.12
CA GLN A 53 12.58 -5.57 -6.11
C GLN A 53 11.70 -4.54 -5.42
N LEU A 54 11.15 -3.63 -6.23
CA LEU A 54 10.16 -2.65 -5.79
C LEU A 54 8.80 -3.31 -5.62
N GLY A 55 8.12 -3.03 -4.50
CA GLY A 55 6.74 -3.46 -4.26
C GLY A 55 6.52 -4.96 -4.02
N LEU A 56 7.56 -5.80 -4.03
CA LEU A 56 7.44 -7.25 -3.84
C LEU A 56 6.97 -7.63 -2.44
N PHE A 57 7.51 -6.96 -1.42
CA PHE A 57 7.20 -7.25 -0.03
C PHE A 57 6.16 -6.25 0.48
N GLN A 58 5.00 -6.74 0.85
CA GLN A 58 3.87 -5.93 1.31
C GLN A 58 3.38 -6.37 2.69
N ASP A 59 2.75 -5.43 3.40
CA ASP A 59 2.15 -5.63 4.72
C ASP A 59 3.10 -6.29 5.73
N ALA A 60 4.35 -5.84 5.76
CA ALA A 60 5.35 -6.35 6.68
C ALA A 60 5.01 -5.96 8.12
N LEU A 61 5.04 -6.93 9.02
CA LEU A 61 4.80 -6.75 10.46
C LEU A 61 6.09 -7.07 11.21
N PHE A 62 6.58 -6.08 11.94
CA PHE A 62 7.76 -6.21 12.79
C PHE A 62 7.37 -6.05 14.25
N GLN A 63 8.13 -6.70 15.13
CA GLN A 63 8.08 -6.47 16.57
C GLN A 63 9.48 -6.24 17.07
N TYR A 64 9.66 -5.22 17.91
CA TYR A 64 10.95 -4.95 18.53
C TYR A 64 11.25 -6.03 19.58
N ASP A 65 12.43 -6.63 19.48
CA ASP A 65 12.96 -7.65 20.39
C ASP A 65 14.15 -7.06 21.15
N SER A 66 13.94 -6.84 22.44
CA SER A 66 14.93 -6.23 23.33
C SER A 66 16.12 -7.13 23.63
N GLN A 67 16.03 -8.45 23.39
CA GLN A 67 17.13 -9.38 23.65
C GLN A 67 18.23 -9.25 22.60
N ILE A 68 17.84 -8.93 21.36
CA ILE A 68 18.76 -8.73 20.23
C ILE A 68 18.92 -7.26 19.84
N ASP A 69 18.29 -6.35 20.59
CA ASP A 69 18.20 -4.92 20.29
C ASP A 69 17.85 -4.64 18.82
N GLY A 70 16.77 -5.27 18.34
CA GLY A 70 16.45 -5.27 16.92
C GLY A 70 15.00 -5.56 16.60
N TRP A 71 14.63 -5.36 15.34
CA TRP A 71 13.29 -5.66 14.84
C TRP A 71 13.24 -7.08 14.29
N LYS A 72 12.34 -7.89 14.82
CA LYS A 72 12.02 -9.21 14.28
C LYS A 72 10.89 -9.09 13.27
N LEU A 73 11.12 -9.57 12.06
CA LEU A 73 10.07 -9.75 11.06
C LEU A 73 9.15 -10.90 11.51
N LEU A 74 7.87 -10.59 11.75
CA LEU A 74 6.86 -11.57 12.14
C LEU A 74 6.08 -12.10 10.94
N LYS A 75 5.74 -11.21 10.00
CA LYS A 75 4.97 -11.53 8.80
C LYS A 75 5.38 -10.61 7.67
N VAL A 76 5.37 -11.13 6.45
CA VAL A 76 5.41 -10.34 5.21
C VAL A 76 4.62 -11.09 4.14
N ASN A 77 3.91 -10.35 3.29
CA ASN A 77 3.32 -10.90 2.08
C ASN A 77 4.30 -10.71 0.93
N ILE A 78 4.52 -11.75 0.14
CA ILE A 78 5.41 -11.72 -1.03
C ILE A 78 4.54 -11.81 -2.27
N HIS A 79 4.42 -10.71 -3.01
CA HIS A 79 3.58 -10.60 -4.19
C HIS A 79 4.42 -10.35 -5.44
N PRO A 80 4.76 -11.41 -6.21
CA PRO A 80 5.43 -11.24 -7.49
C PRO A 80 4.56 -10.39 -8.42
N ILE A 81 5.16 -9.36 -9.00
CA ILE A 81 4.44 -8.43 -9.88
C ILE A 81 3.98 -9.16 -11.14
N ARG A 82 2.68 -9.15 -11.37
CA ARG A 82 2.04 -9.81 -12.53
C ARG A 82 1.85 -8.83 -13.66
N LYS A 83 2.45 -9.14 -14.80
CA LYS A 83 2.28 -8.40 -16.06
C LYS A 83 1.10 -8.94 -16.87
N GLY A 84 0.61 -8.15 -17.82
CA GLY A 84 -0.48 -8.47 -18.74
C GLY A 84 -1.88 -8.19 -18.20
N ILE A 85 -1.99 -7.62 -16.99
CA ILE A 85 -3.29 -7.24 -16.40
C ILE A 85 -3.63 -5.79 -16.75
N ILE A 86 -2.64 -4.91 -16.77
CA ILE A 86 -2.83 -3.52 -17.21
C ILE A 86 -2.94 -3.53 -18.73
N THR A 87 -3.95 -2.85 -19.26
CA THR A 87 -4.16 -2.75 -20.71
C THR A 87 -3.76 -1.39 -21.26
N LYS A 88 -3.76 -0.34 -20.44
CA LYS A 88 -3.46 1.02 -20.88
C LYS A 88 -2.86 1.87 -19.75
N VAL A 89 -1.92 2.74 -20.12
CA VAL A 89 -1.39 3.82 -19.28
C VAL A 89 -1.47 5.13 -20.06
N GLU A 90 -2.04 6.17 -19.45
CA GLU A 90 -2.16 7.51 -20.02
C GLU A 90 -1.53 8.54 -19.10
N THR A 91 -0.71 9.43 -19.67
CA THR A 91 -0.16 10.58 -18.94
C THR A 91 -1.14 11.75 -19.01
N ILE A 92 -1.47 12.34 -17.87
CA ILE A 92 -2.30 13.54 -17.76
C ILE A 92 -1.48 14.63 -17.08
N ILE A 93 -1.36 15.79 -17.71
CA ILE A 93 -0.63 16.95 -17.19
C ILE A 93 -1.63 18.09 -17.01
N THR A 94 -1.62 18.76 -15.86
CA THR A 94 -2.50 19.90 -15.62
C THR A 94 -2.02 21.15 -16.34
N ASP A 95 -2.97 21.97 -16.81
CA ASP A 95 -2.68 23.27 -17.43
C ASP A 95 -2.42 24.40 -16.41
N THR A 96 -2.46 24.10 -15.11
CA THR A 96 -2.15 25.04 -14.02
C THR A 96 -0.68 24.98 -13.64
N PHE A 97 -0.13 26.07 -13.11
CA PHE A 97 1.24 26.13 -12.62
C PHE A 97 1.30 26.41 -11.11
N PRO A 98 2.08 25.66 -10.29
CA PRO A 98 2.93 24.51 -10.66
C PRO A 98 2.12 23.36 -11.28
N VAL A 99 2.73 22.66 -12.23
CA VAL A 99 2.07 21.55 -12.93
C VAL A 99 2.01 20.32 -12.04
N GLN A 100 0.92 19.57 -12.16
CA GLN A 100 0.76 18.23 -11.61
C GLN A 100 0.70 17.24 -12.77
N VAL A 101 1.44 16.14 -12.62
CA VAL A 101 1.41 15.02 -13.55
C VAL A 101 0.73 13.83 -12.90
N PHE A 102 -0.16 13.17 -13.62
CA PHE A 102 -0.82 11.94 -13.21
C PHE A 102 -0.59 10.86 -14.25
N LEU A 103 -0.51 9.61 -13.79
CA LEU A 103 -0.66 8.45 -14.64
C LEU A 103 -2.05 7.84 -14.39
N LYS A 104 -2.84 7.71 -15.45
CA LYS A 104 -4.09 6.95 -15.44
C LYS A 104 -3.81 5.54 -15.94
N ILE A 105 -3.93 4.57 -15.06
CA ILE A 105 -3.78 3.14 -15.37
C ILE A 105 -5.16 2.55 -15.54
N SER A 106 -5.34 1.75 -16.59
CA SER A 106 -6.61 1.08 -16.89
C SER A 106 -6.42 -0.39 -17.19
N SER A 107 -7.43 -1.18 -16.84
CA SER A 107 -7.58 -2.58 -17.26
C SER A 107 -9.04 -2.82 -17.64
N GLU A 108 -9.25 -3.63 -18.67
CA GLU A 108 -10.60 -4.02 -19.10
C GLU A 108 -11.24 -5.01 -18.12
N ASP A 109 -10.42 -5.85 -17.47
CA ASP A 109 -10.90 -6.88 -16.56
C ASP A 109 -9.89 -7.20 -15.45
N ILE A 110 -10.32 -6.98 -14.20
CA ILE A 110 -9.57 -7.38 -12.99
C ILE A 110 -10.34 -8.39 -12.13
N ALA A 111 -11.41 -9.01 -12.62
CA ALA A 111 -12.39 -9.71 -11.77
C ALA A 111 -11.89 -10.84 -10.87
N CYS A 112 -10.74 -11.42 -11.21
CA CYS A 112 -10.07 -12.44 -10.42
C CYS A 112 -8.87 -11.91 -9.64
N ASN A 113 -8.72 -10.61 -9.50
CA ASN A 113 -7.59 -10.00 -8.86
C ASN A 113 -8.05 -8.99 -7.83
N GLU A 114 -7.50 -9.11 -6.63
CA GLU A 114 -7.57 -8.03 -5.66
C GLU A 114 -6.45 -7.04 -5.95
N LEU A 115 -6.74 -5.75 -5.78
CA LEU A 115 -5.71 -4.74 -5.91
C LEU A 115 -4.80 -4.80 -4.67
N GLY A 116 -3.50 -5.03 -4.90
CA GLY A 116 -2.49 -4.91 -3.87
C GLY A 116 -2.10 -3.46 -3.61
N LYS A 117 -0.93 -3.26 -3.01
CA LYS A 117 -0.39 -1.91 -2.81
C LYS A 117 0.20 -1.37 -4.11
N ILE A 118 0.12 -0.05 -4.27
CA ILE A 118 0.78 0.66 -5.37
C ILE A 118 2.02 1.32 -4.81
N ARG A 119 3.18 0.99 -5.38
CA ARG A 119 4.44 1.65 -5.08
C ARG A 119 4.76 2.66 -6.15
N THR A 120 5.14 3.87 -5.73
CA THR A 120 5.75 4.87 -6.60
C THR A 120 7.10 5.23 -6.01
N GLN A 121 8.15 5.15 -6.82
CA GLN A 121 9.50 5.55 -6.48
C GLN A 121 10.02 6.46 -7.57
N PHE A 122 10.58 7.60 -7.20
CA PHE A 122 11.32 8.43 -8.14
C PHE A 122 12.80 8.11 -8.02
N ASP A 123 13.39 7.63 -9.10
CA ASP A 123 14.82 7.40 -9.20
C ASP A 123 15.48 8.68 -9.70
N SER A 124 15.68 9.63 -8.77
CA SER A 124 16.44 10.85 -9.01
C SER A 124 17.92 10.51 -8.97
N ILE A 125 18.49 10.19 -10.12
CA ILE A 125 19.92 9.91 -10.16
C ILE A 125 20.66 11.25 -10.25
N ASP A 126 20.89 11.85 -9.08
CA ASP A 126 21.64 13.10 -8.85
C ASP A 126 23.10 13.04 -9.39
N TRP A 127 23.55 11.89 -9.91
CA TRP A 127 24.92 11.62 -10.37
C TRP A 127 25.02 11.04 -11.80
N ARG A 128 23.95 11.00 -12.61
CA ARG A 128 24.06 10.34 -13.93
C ARG A 128 24.95 11.14 -14.90
N PRO A 129 25.71 10.46 -15.78
CA PRO A 129 26.37 11.10 -16.92
C PRO A 129 25.35 11.87 -17.76
N VAL A 130 25.80 12.94 -18.44
CA VAL A 130 24.98 13.75 -19.35
C VAL A 130 24.24 12.90 -20.41
N ASP A 131 24.77 11.72 -20.73
CA ASP A 131 24.21 10.77 -21.71
C ASP A 131 23.43 9.59 -21.06
N GLY A 132 23.13 9.67 -19.77
CA GLY A 132 22.35 8.64 -19.07
C GLY A 132 20.84 8.71 -19.42
N PRO A 133 20.08 7.63 -19.19
CA PRO A 133 18.62 7.68 -19.30
C PRO A 133 18.05 8.74 -18.34
N PRO A 134 16.89 9.32 -18.69
CA PRO A 134 16.27 10.38 -17.91
C PRO A 134 15.93 9.92 -16.49
N PRO A 135 15.85 10.85 -15.51
CA PRO A 135 15.26 10.55 -14.22
C PRO A 135 13.88 9.91 -14.40
N THR A 136 13.62 8.82 -13.69
CA THR A 136 12.49 7.94 -14.00
C THR A 136 11.63 7.68 -12.78
N PHE A 137 10.32 7.80 -12.96
CA PHE A 137 9.33 7.33 -11.99
C PHE A 137 9.07 5.84 -12.22
N ASN A 138 9.35 5.02 -11.21
CA ASN A 138 9.03 3.61 -11.20
C ASN A 138 7.71 3.39 -10.44
N ILE A 139 6.70 2.91 -11.16
CA ILE A 139 5.38 2.60 -10.60
C ILE A 139 5.23 1.08 -10.60
N VAL A 140 4.83 0.53 -9.46
CA VAL A 140 4.46 -0.88 -9.33
C VAL A 140 3.03 -0.95 -8.85
N VAL A 141 2.20 -1.64 -9.63
CA VAL A 141 0.80 -1.92 -9.34
C VAL A 141 0.66 -3.43 -9.18
N ASP A 142 0.35 -3.82 -7.96
CA ASP A 142 0.16 -5.22 -7.62
C ASP A 142 -1.29 -5.67 -7.82
N PHE A 143 -1.44 -6.90 -8.34
CA PHE A 143 -2.70 -7.57 -8.59
C PHE A 143 -2.63 -8.99 -8.01
N ILE A 144 -3.25 -9.16 -6.85
CA ILE A 144 -3.20 -10.37 -6.05
C ILE A 144 -4.21 -11.37 -6.63
N PRO A 145 -3.77 -12.52 -7.15
CA PRO A 145 -4.68 -13.57 -7.61
C PRO A 145 -5.50 -14.11 -6.44
N PRO A 146 -6.63 -14.78 -6.71
CA PRO A 146 -7.38 -15.41 -5.66
C PRO A 146 -6.57 -16.61 -5.13
N LEU A 147 -6.85 -17.03 -3.88
CA LEU A 147 -6.21 -18.22 -3.33
C LEU A 147 -6.52 -19.45 -4.21
N PRO A 148 -5.61 -20.44 -4.27
CA PRO A 148 -5.90 -21.71 -4.91
C PRO A 148 -7.27 -22.26 -4.45
N ASP A 149 -8.02 -22.85 -5.39
CA ASP A 149 -9.35 -23.42 -5.16
C ASP A 149 -10.47 -22.41 -4.83
N THR A 150 -10.21 -21.10 -4.92
CA THR A 150 -11.27 -20.08 -4.86
C THR A 150 -11.97 -19.98 -6.22
N THR A 151 -13.29 -20.06 -6.22
CA THR A 151 -14.08 -19.78 -7.43
C THR A 151 -14.08 -18.27 -7.69
N CYS A 152 -13.52 -17.86 -8.82
CA CYS A 152 -13.58 -16.47 -9.26
C CYS A 152 -14.92 -16.18 -9.95
N LEU A 153 -15.41 -14.94 -9.80
CA LEU A 153 -16.54 -14.43 -10.58
C LEU A 153 -16.17 -14.36 -12.06
N THR A 154 -16.98 -14.97 -12.94
CA THR A 154 -16.82 -14.87 -14.41
C THR A 154 -17.45 -13.59 -14.98
N VAL A 155 -17.24 -12.47 -14.31
CA VAL A 155 -17.82 -11.16 -14.66
C VAL A 155 -16.67 -10.25 -15.02
N VAL A 156 -16.73 -9.55 -16.16
CA VAL A 156 -15.70 -8.55 -16.51
C VAL A 156 -15.81 -7.34 -15.57
N ILE A 157 -14.74 -7.01 -14.86
CA ILE A 157 -14.68 -5.85 -13.96
C ILE A 157 -13.63 -4.85 -14.47
N PRO A 158 -14.04 -3.75 -15.13
CA PRO A 158 -13.11 -2.73 -15.55
C PRO A 158 -12.50 -2.01 -14.35
N TYR A 159 -11.25 -1.59 -14.50
CA TYR A 159 -10.49 -0.91 -13.47
C TYR A 159 -9.82 0.34 -14.01
N GLU A 160 -9.90 1.42 -13.25
CA GLU A 160 -9.14 2.64 -13.49
C GLU A 160 -8.54 3.16 -12.19
N LYS A 161 -7.30 3.65 -12.27
CA LYS A 161 -6.61 4.31 -11.16
C LYS A 161 -5.79 5.48 -11.63
N ILE A 162 -5.95 6.61 -10.95
CA ILE A 162 -5.15 7.81 -11.16
C ILE A 162 -4.08 7.84 -10.08
N ILE A 163 -2.81 7.91 -10.49
CA ILE A 163 -1.63 7.96 -9.63
C ILE A 163 -0.96 9.33 -9.82
N PRO A 164 -0.95 10.20 -8.79
CA PRO A 164 -0.20 11.45 -8.84
C PRO A 164 1.30 11.17 -8.77
N LEU A 165 2.08 11.81 -9.64
CA LEU A 165 3.54 11.81 -9.57
C LEU A 165 4.01 13.03 -8.78
N ASN A 166 4.99 12.83 -7.89
CA ASN A 166 5.59 13.92 -7.11
C ASN A 166 6.57 14.71 -7.98
N VAL A 167 6.03 15.65 -8.77
CA VAL A 167 6.79 16.46 -9.73
C VAL A 167 7.08 17.88 -9.26
N TYR A 168 6.51 18.31 -8.14
CA TYR A 168 6.80 19.61 -7.57
C TYR A 168 8.26 19.70 -7.13
N GLY A 169 8.92 20.83 -7.43
CA GLY A 169 10.33 21.04 -7.13
C GLY A 169 11.30 20.46 -8.16
N LEU A 170 10.82 19.73 -9.17
CA LEU A 170 11.67 19.19 -10.21
C LEU A 170 12.05 20.28 -11.23
N PRO A 171 13.30 20.29 -11.72
CA PRO A 171 13.73 21.23 -12.75
C PRO A 171 13.05 20.96 -14.10
N ALA A 172 13.12 21.94 -15.00
CA ALA A 172 12.74 21.74 -16.39
C ALA A 172 13.51 20.56 -17.01
N GLY A 173 12.83 19.72 -17.79
CA GLY A 173 13.45 18.55 -18.42
C GLY A 173 12.47 17.43 -18.76
N ILE A 174 13.02 16.38 -19.38
CA ILE A 174 12.27 15.17 -19.74
C ILE A 174 12.42 14.14 -18.62
N TYR A 175 11.29 13.60 -18.18
CA TYR A 175 11.21 12.58 -17.14
C TYR A 175 10.59 11.31 -17.72
N GLY A 176 11.22 10.17 -17.44
CA GLY A 176 10.70 8.86 -17.79
C GLY A 176 9.68 8.37 -16.76
N TYR A 177 8.85 7.42 -17.17
CA TYR A 177 8.12 6.56 -16.24
C TYR A 177 8.08 5.12 -16.74
N THR A 178 7.96 4.21 -15.79
CA THR A 178 7.80 2.77 -16.00
C THR A 178 6.65 2.28 -15.11
N VAL A 179 5.84 1.34 -15.60
CA VAL A 179 4.78 0.69 -14.83
C VAL A 179 5.02 -0.81 -14.87
N ASN A 180 5.10 -1.44 -13.70
CA ASN A 180 5.41 -2.86 -13.52
C ASN A 180 6.71 -3.28 -14.21
N GLY A 181 7.75 -2.44 -14.06
CA GLY A 181 8.97 -2.55 -14.86
C GLY A 181 8.71 -2.02 -16.27
N ASP A 182 9.13 -2.75 -17.29
CA ASP A 182 9.03 -2.35 -18.69
C ASP A 182 7.68 -2.73 -19.36
N GLU A 183 6.67 -3.14 -18.59
CA GLU A 183 5.35 -3.50 -19.17
C GLU A 183 4.72 -2.32 -19.90
N PHE A 184 4.77 -1.14 -19.27
CA PHE A 184 4.49 0.13 -19.91
C PHE A 184 5.58 1.12 -19.57
N SER A 185 5.99 1.93 -20.55
CA SER A 185 6.92 3.02 -20.34
C SER A 185 6.55 4.21 -21.22
N GLY A 186 6.98 5.39 -20.79
CA GLY A 186 6.79 6.63 -21.52
C GLY A 186 7.58 7.76 -20.88
N SER A 187 7.32 8.97 -21.34
CA SER A 187 7.94 10.17 -20.79
C SER A 187 6.98 11.35 -20.80
N PHE A 188 7.34 12.38 -20.04
CA PHE A 188 6.71 13.70 -20.08
C PHE A 188 7.79 14.77 -19.91
N GLU A 189 7.47 15.99 -20.32
CA GLU A 189 8.37 17.13 -20.23
C GLU A 189 7.81 18.18 -19.26
N LEU A 190 8.67 18.66 -18.37
CA LEU A 190 8.46 19.89 -17.62
C LEU A 190 9.17 21.02 -18.39
N THR A 191 8.40 21.94 -18.97
CA THR A 191 8.95 23.02 -19.82
C THR A 191 9.64 24.12 -19.03
N THR A 192 9.39 24.19 -17.73
CA THR A 192 10.03 25.12 -16.78
C THR A 192 10.20 24.42 -15.43
N ASP A 193 11.03 24.98 -14.55
CA ASP A 193 11.21 24.47 -13.20
C ASP A 193 9.87 24.48 -12.46
N ASN A 194 9.46 23.32 -11.94
CA ASN A 194 8.11 23.14 -11.40
C ASN A 194 8.00 23.58 -9.94
N VAL A 195 8.31 24.83 -9.68
CA VAL A 195 8.31 25.48 -8.36
C VAL A 195 7.37 26.68 -8.38
N LEU A 196 6.88 27.13 -7.22
CA LEU A 196 6.18 28.40 -7.16
C LEU A 196 7.11 29.54 -7.61
N LEU A 197 6.73 30.26 -8.68
CA LEU A 197 7.46 31.45 -9.09
C LEU A 197 7.37 32.48 -7.96
N SER A 198 8.50 32.84 -7.37
CA SER A 198 8.54 34.01 -6.50
C SER A 198 8.30 35.26 -7.33
N THR A 199 7.35 36.11 -6.91
CA THR A 199 7.13 37.41 -7.56
C THR A 199 8.43 38.20 -7.52
N PRO A 200 8.92 38.75 -8.65
CA PRO A 200 10.06 39.66 -8.60
C PRO A 200 9.67 40.87 -7.75
N THR A 201 10.31 41.04 -6.59
CA THR A 201 10.29 42.34 -5.90
C THR A 201 11.01 43.34 -6.80
N LEU A 202 10.25 44.23 -7.43
CA LEU A 202 10.79 45.46 -8.00
C LEU A 202 11.54 46.20 -6.88
N ARG A 203 12.86 46.26 -6.99
CA ARG A 203 13.70 47.23 -6.27
C ARG A 203 14.00 48.40 -7.18
#